data_AF-A0A536RXL4-F1
#
_entry.id   AF-A0A536RXL4-F1
#
_cell.length_a   1.000
_cell.length_b   1.000
_cell.length_c   1.000
_cell.angle_alpha   90.00
_cell.angle_beta   90.00
_cell.angle_gamma   90.00
#
_symmetry.space_group_name_H-M   'P 1'
#
loop_
_entity.id
_entity.type
_entity.pdbx_description
1 polymer ?
#
loop_
_entity_poly.entity_id
_entity_poly.type
_entity_poly.pdbx_seq_one_letter_code
_entity_poly.pdbx_strand_id
1 'polypeptide(L)'
;MIVTDRLTPQVFRLPIEKIRAGYKSDIYFARTKLILERDARHDRVTMQIFQKHPDAVIVGTDQTLAILHVGAGRYRDRALAQTLFERYLAAEKRLYAAWLALPQLDWSR
;
A
#
# COMPACT_ATOMS: atom_id res chain seq x y z
N MET A 1 19.97 -6.15 18.10
CA MET A 1 18.99 -7.24 18.35
C MET A 1 18.68 -7.88 17.01
N ILE A 2 19.08 -9.13 16.82
CA ILE A 2 18.73 -9.89 15.60
C ILE A 2 17.27 -10.33 15.77
N VAL A 3 16.40 -9.97 14.82
CA VAL A 3 15.01 -10.41 14.80
C VAL A 3 14.99 -11.90 14.44
N THR A 4 14.51 -12.75 15.34
CA THR A 4 14.46 -14.21 15.16
C THR A 4 13.13 -14.72 14.63
N ASP A 5 12.06 -13.94 14.79
CA ASP A 5 10.69 -14.29 14.39
C ASP A 5 10.18 -13.38 13.27
N ARG A 6 9.21 -13.86 12.47
CA ARG A 6 8.57 -13.05 11.42
C ARG A 6 7.85 -11.85 12.04
N LEU A 7 8.11 -10.65 11.51
CA LEU A 7 7.42 -9.44 11.94
C LEU A 7 5.99 -9.38 11.42
N THR A 8 5.07 -8.90 12.27
CA THR A 8 3.67 -8.71 11.90
C THR A 8 3.44 -7.36 11.22
N PRO A 9 2.35 -7.20 10.45
CA PRO A 9 2.10 -5.97 9.69
C PRO A 9 2.07 -4.67 10.51
N GLN A 10 1.67 -4.74 11.78
CA GLN A 10 1.52 -3.58 12.67
C GLN A 10 2.84 -2.85 12.91
N VAL A 11 3.97 -3.55 12.81
CA VAL A 11 5.31 -2.99 12.99
C VAL A 11 5.63 -1.93 11.91
N PHE A 12 5.10 -2.09 10.71
CA PHE A 12 5.51 -1.30 9.53
C PHE A 12 4.70 -0.03 9.31
N ARG A 13 3.62 0.21 10.07
CA ARG A 13 2.71 1.37 9.92
C ARG A 13 2.33 1.63 8.44
N LEU A 14 1.96 0.57 7.74
CA LEU A 14 1.65 0.63 6.31
C LEU A 14 0.43 1.55 6.05
N PRO A 15 0.43 2.35 4.97
CA PRO A 15 -0.74 3.11 4.54
C PRO A 15 -1.74 2.19 3.83
N ILE A 16 -2.39 1.32 4.61
CA ILE A 16 -3.25 0.23 4.13
C ILE A 16 -4.36 0.78 3.22
N GLU A 17 -4.94 1.91 3.59
CA GLU A 17 -5.98 2.60 2.83
C GLU A 17 -5.51 2.97 1.42
N LYS A 18 -4.29 3.52 1.28
CA LYS A 18 -3.72 3.88 -0.03
C LYS A 18 -3.31 2.65 -0.84
N ILE A 19 -2.75 1.64 -0.18
CA ILE A 19 -2.33 0.39 -0.82
C ILE A 19 -3.56 -0.31 -1.42
N ARG A 20 -4.61 -0.53 -0.62
CA ARG A 20 -5.81 -1.26 -1.04
C ARG A 20 -6.65 -0.50 -2.08
N ALA A 21 -6.57 0.83 -2.09
CA ALA A 21 -7.16 1.67 -3.13
C ALA A 21 -6.37 1.67 -4.46
N GLY A 22 -5.17 1.06 -4.49
CA GLY A 22 -4.28 1.11 -5.65
C GLY A 22 -3.58 2.45 -5.85
N TYR A 23 -3.66 3.37 -4.87
CA TYR A 23 -3.06 4.72 -4.93
C TYR A 23 -1.52 4.69 -4.93
N LYS A 24 -0.93 3.58 -4.49
CA LYS A 24 0.53 3.33 -4.46
C LYS A 24 0.96 2.28 -5.49
N SER A 25 0.20 2.11 -6.56
CA SER A 25 0.47 1.14 -7.64
C SER A 25 0.27 1.79 -9.00
N ASP A 26 0.90 1.23 -10.03
CA ASP A 26 0.65 1.68 -11.40
C ASP A 26 -0.81 1.44 -11.80
N ILE A 27 -1.40 2.42 -12.46
CA ILE A 27 -2.84 2.44 -12.75
C ILE A 27 -3.32 1.23 -13.57
N TYR A 28 -2.45 0.63 -14.39
CA TYR A 28 -2.82 -0.54 -15.19
C TYR A 28 -3.17 -1.76 -14.32
N PHE A 29 -2.54 -1.96 -13.15
CA PHE A 29 -2.90 -3.05 -12.25
C PHE A 29 -4.32 -2.88 -11.70
N ALA A 30 -4.66 -1.68 -11.24
CA ALA A 30 -6.00 -1.39 -10.69
C ALA A 30 -7.09 -1.51 -11.76
N ARG A 31 -6.81 -1.10 -12.99
CA ARG A 31 -7.71 -1.24 -14.15
C ARG A 31 -7.90 -2.70 -14.55
N THR A 32 -6.81 -3.46 -14.69
CA THR A 32 -6.88 -4.90 -15.00
C THR A 32 -7.65 -5.66 -13.93
N LYS A 33 -7.40 -5.40 -12.64
CA LYS A 33 -8.16 -5.98 -11.53
C LYS A 33 -9.66 -5.67 -11.63
N LEU A 34 -10.04 -4.44 -11.98
CA LEU A 34 -11.44 -4.06 -12.16
C LEU A 34 -12.10 -4.84 -13.30
N ILE A 35 -11.42 -5.02 -14.44
CA ILE A 35 -11.92 -5.80 -15.57
C ILE A 35 -12.14 -7.26 -15.13
N LEU A 36 -11.12 -7.89 -14.53
CA LEU A 36 -11.21 -9.28 -14.06
C LEU A 36 -12.31 -9.49 -13.01
N GLU A 37 -12.50 -8.54 -12.08
CA GLU A 37 -13.58 -8.62 -11.09
C GLU A 37 -14.97 -8.50 -11.72
N ARG A 38 -15.15 -7.65 -12.74
CA ARG A 38 -16.41 -7.49 -13.47
C ARG A 38 -16.74 -8.71 -14.32
N ASP A 39 -15.71 -9.33 -14.89
CA ASP A 39 -15.83 -10.55 -15.69
C ASP A 39 -15.89 -11.82 -14.83
N ALA A 40 -15.93 -11.68 -13.49
CA ALA A 40 -15.91 -12.79 -12.53
C ALA A 40 -14.72 -13.77 -12.72
N ARG A 41 -13.59 -13.28 -13.23
CA ARG A 41 -12.36 -14.05 -13.47
C ARG A 41 -11.49 -14.08 -12.24
N HIS A 42 -11.25 -15.29 -11.71
CA HIS A 42 -10.51 -15.53 -10.46
C HIS A 42 -9.43 -16.60 -10.64
N ASP A 43 -8.64 -16.45 -11.70
CA ASP A 43 -7.58 -17.38 -12.05
C ASP A 43 -6.52 -17.42 -10.94
N ARG A 44 -6.08 -18.63 -10.58
CA ARG A 44 -5.01 -18.83 -9.61
C ARG A 44 -3.68 -18.87 -10.36
N VAL A 45 -2.77 -17.99 -9.97
CA VAL A 45 -1.46 -17.85 -10.62
C VAL A 45 -0.34 -17.91 -9.60
N THR A 46 0.86 -18.29 -10.06
CA THR A 46 2.10 -18.20 -9.29
C THR A 46 2.90 -17.02 -9.81
N MET A 47 3.26 -16.09 -8.92
CA MET A 47 4.17 -14.99 -9.24
C MET A 47 5.52 -15.26 -8.59
N GLN A 48 6.59 -15.23 -9.40
CA GLN A 48 7.96 -15.37 -8.92
C GLN A 48 8.67 -14.01 -9.02
N ILE A 49 9.30 -13.59 -7.93
CA ILE A 49 10.14 -12.40 -7.87
C ILE A 49 11.58 -12.89 -7.85
N PHE A 50 12.39 -12.43 -8.80
CA PHE A 50 13.80 -12.79 -8.90
C PHE A 50 14.65 -11.53 -9.05
N GLN A 51 15.83 -11.59 -8.45
CA GLN A 51 16.90 -10.63 -8.56
C GLN A 51 17.60 -10.78 -9.92
N LYS A 52 17.96 -9.66 -10.54
CA LYS A 52 18.67 -9.65 -11.83
C LYS A 52 20.18 -9.81 -11.68
N HIS A 53 20.72 -9.54 -10.49
CA HIS A 53 22.15 -9.53 -10.22
C HIS A 53 22.53 -10.65 -9.24
N PRO A 54 23.67 -11.33 -9.44
CA PRO A 54 24.08 -12.47 -8.63
C PRO A 54 24.37 -12.09 -7.17
N ASP A 55 24.92 -10.90 -6.92
CA ASP A 55 25.38 -10.48 -5.59
C ASP A 55 24.35 -9.63 -4.83
N ALA A 56 23.06 -9.80 -5.13
CA ALA A 56 22.00 -9.04 -4.48
C ALA A 56 21.75 -9.51 -3.04
N VAL A 57 21.82 -8.57 -2.09
CA VAL A 57 21.40 -8.80 -0.70
C VAL A 57 19.90 -8.49 -0.58
N ILE A 58 19.11 -9.51 -0.23
CA ILE A 58 17.66 -9.37 -0.07
C ILE A 58 17.35 -8.88 1.35
N VAL A 59 16.60 -7.78 1.44
CA VAL A 59 16.09 -7.21 2.69
C VAL A 59 14.60 -6.85 2.52
N GLY A 60 13.91 -6.58 3.62
CA GLY A 60 12.51 -6.11 3.58
C GLY A 60 11.46 -7.20 3.32
N THR A 61 11.84 -8.48 3.34
CA THR A 61 10.93 -9.61 3.10
C THR A 61 9.69 -9.59 4.00
N ASP A 62 9.84 -9.17 5.26
CA ASP A 62 8.73 -9.09 6.22
C ASP A 62 7.77 -7.96 5.88
N GLN A 63 8.30 -6.81 5.43
CA GLN A 63 7.47 -5.70 4.96
C GLN A 63 6.70 -6.10 3.70
N THR A 64 7.34 -6.85 2.79
CA THR A 64 6.68 -7.39 1.59
C THR A 64 5.53 -8.34 1.97
N LEU A 65 5.76 -9.28 2.89
CA LEU A 65 4.68 -10.15 3.38
C LEU A 65 3.57 -9.35 4.07
N ALA A 66 3.92 -8.31 4.84
CA ALA A 66 2.94 -7.46 5.48
C ALA A 66 2.06 -6.73 4.46
N ILE A 67 2.64 -6.20 3.38
CA ILE A 67 1.89 -5.57 2.27
C ILE A 67 0.95 -6.59 1.62
N LEU A 68 1.40 -7.82 1.35
CA LEU A 68 0.55 -8.86 0.76
C LEU A 68 -0.59 -9.23 1.72
N HIS A 69 -0.30 -9.39 3.01
CA HIS A 69 -1.28 -9.75 4.03
C HIS A 69 -2.42 -8.74 4.15
N VAL A 70 -2.10 -7.44 4.18
CA VAL A 70 -3.11 -6.37 4.38
C VAL A 70 -3.68 -5.84 3.06
N GLY A 71 -2.92 -5.94 1.98
CA GLY A 71 -3.22 -5.33 0.68
C GLY A 71 -4.00 -6.24 -0.27
N ALA A 72 -3.88 -7.57 -0.13
CA ALA A 72 -4.53 -8.50 -1.04
C ALA A 72 -6.06 -8.59 -0.83
N GLY A 73 -6.74 -9.11 -1.86
CA GLY A 73 -8.17 -9.39 -1.86
C GLY A 73 -9.03 -8.35 -2.59
N ARG A 74 -10.33 -8.37 -2.30
CA ARG A 74 -11.33 -7.49 -2.89
C ARG A 74 -12.27 -6.92 -1.84
N TYR A 75 -12.82 -5.75 -2.13
CA TYR A 75 -13.89 -5.18 -1.31
C TYR A 75 -15.21 -5.88 -1.64
N ARG A 76 -16.02 -6.14 -0.61
CA ARG A 76 -17.40 -6.65 -0.79
C ARG A 76 -18.27 -5.61 -1.46
N ASP A 77 -18.15 -4.35 -1.01
CA ASP A 77 -18.75 -3.18 -1.62
C ASP A 77 -17.64 -2.24 -2.09
N ARG A 78 -17.41 -2.23 -3.41
CA ARG A 78 -16.37 -1.42 -4.03
C ARG A 78 -16.75 0.06 -4.08
N ALA A 79 -18.03 0.37 -4.25
CA ALA A 79 -18.50 1.76 -4.35
C ALA A 79 -18.32 2.46 -3.00
N LEU A 80 -18.77 1.83 -1.91
CA LEU A 80 -18.57 2.35 -0.57
C LEU A 80 -17.08 2.50 -0.23
N ALA A 81 -16.25 1.51 -0.57
CA ALA A 81 -14.81 1.58 -0.35
C ALA A 81 -14.16 2.79 -1.06
N GLN A 82 -14.56 3.05 -2.31
CA GLN A 82 -14.09 4.19 -3.08
C GLN A 82 -14.51 5.52 -2.42
N THR A 83 -15.79 5.66 -2.04
CA THR A 83 -16.29 6.88 -1.36
C THR A 83 -15.57 7.13 -0.03
N LEU A 84 -15.31 6.09 0.76
CA LEU A 84 -14.56 6.22 2.01
C LEU A 84 -13.11 6.63 1.77
N PHE A 85 -12.46 6.09 0.74
CA PHE A 85 -11.09 6.47 0.38
C PHE A 85 -10.99 7.92 -0.11
N GLU A 86 -11.95 8.39 -0.90
CA GLU A 86 -12.02 9.80 -1.32
C GLU A 86 -12.18 10.75 -0.12
N ARG A 87 -13.04 10.40 0.84
CA ARG A 87 -13.19 11.14 2.09
C ARG A 87 -11.90 11.17 2.91
N TYR A 88 -11.19 10.04 2.97
CA TYR A 88 -9.88 9.95 3.63
C TYR A 88 -8.87 10.90 2.96
N LEU A 89 -8.73 10.85 1.63
CA LEU A 89 -7.81 11.73 0.90
C LEU A 89 -8.15 13.21 1.10
N ALA A 90 -9.44 13.57 1.12
CA ALA A 90 -9.87 14.93 1.39
C ALA A 90 -9.49 15.39 2.81
N ALA A 91 -9.59 14.50 3.81
CA ALA A 91 -9.17 14.79 5.18
C ALA A 91 -7.64 14.92 5.29
N GLU A 92 -6.90 14.02 4.65
CA GLU A 92 -5.45 14.06 4.62
C GLU A 92 -4.93 15.35 3.98
N LYS A 93 -5.51 15.78 2.85
CA LYS A 93 -5.17 17.05 2.20
C LYS A 93 -5.39 18.26 3.12
N ARG A 94 -6.50 18.29 3.87
CA ARG A 94 -6.78 19.35 4.85
C ARG A 94 -5.76 19.36 5.98
N LEU A 95 -5.42 18.19 6.53
CA LEU A 95 -4.39 18.06 7.55
C LEU A 95 -3.03 18.53 7.03
N TYR A 96 -2.65 18.13 5.83
CA TYR A 96 -1.40 18.55 5.20
C TYR A 96 -1.33 20.07 4.98
N ALA A 97 -2.43 20.69 4.52
CA ALA A 97 -2.50 22.14 4.39
C ALA A 97 -2.32 22.86 5.74
N ALA A 98 -2.91 22.34 6.82
CA ALA A 98 -2.70 22.87 8.16
C ALA A 98 -1.24 22.71 8.63
N TRP A 99 -0.60 21.57 8.33
CA TRP A 99 0.82 21.35 8.63
C TRP A 99 1.73 22.34 7.92
N LEU A 100 1.47 22.64 6.65
CA LEU A 100 2.23 23.63 5.88
C LEU A 100 2.08 25.06 6.40
N ALA A 101 0.99 25.35 7.10
CA ALA A 101 0.73 26.66 7.71
C ALA A 101 1.43 26.84 9.07
N LEU A 102 2.08 25.80 9.62
CA LEU A 102 2.85 25.93 10.86
C LEU A 102 4.06 26.86 10.64
N PRO A 103 4.49 27.59 11.69
CA PRO A 103 5.71 28.38 11.62
C PRO A 103 6.90 27.53 11.17
N GLN A 104 7.69 28.05 10.24
CA GLN A 104 8.90 27.37 9.79
C GLN A 104 9.93 27.34 10.91
N LEU A 105 10.65 26.22 11.02
CA LEU A 105 11.80 26.12 11.93
C LEU A 105 12.90 27.06 11.45
N ASP A 106 13.30 27.96 12.34
CA ASP A 106 14.51 28.76 12.15
C ASP A 106 15.73 27.92 12.55
N TRP A 107 16.53 27.54 11.56
CA TRP A 107 17.75 26.74 11.74
C TRP A 107 19.00 27.60 11.99
N SER A 108 18.86 28.92 12.17
CA SER A 108 19.99 29.85 12.32
C SER A 108 20.63 29.92 13.72
N ARG A 109 20.41 28.90 14.57
CA ARG A 109 21.01 28.80 15.91
C ARG A 109 22.16 27.79 15.97
#